data_AF-A0A0A9G6I3-F1
#
_entry.id   AF-A0A0A9G6I3-F1
#
_cell.length_a   1.000
_cell.length_b   1.000
_cell.length_c   1.000
_cell.angle_alpha   90.00
_cell.angle_beta   90.00
_cell.angle_gamma   90.00
#
_symmetry.space_group_name_H-M   'P 1'
#
loop_
_entity.id
_entity.type
_entity.pdbx_description
1 polymer ?
#
loop_
_entity_poly.entity_id
_entity_poly.type
_entity_poly.pdbx_seq_one_letter_code
_entity_poly.pdbx_strand_id
1 'polypeptide(L)' 'MEAALRDGVVPFGVDGEARTRWKVAGLVALSHWTRLACEIRFSWPNGTAQHFSCSSKSKLWVF' A
#
# COMPACT_ATOMS: atom_id res chain seq x y z
N MET A 1 7.36 -3.33 -19.53
CA MET A 1 7.08 -4.78 -19.38
C MET A 1 8.16 -5.63 -20.02
N GLU A 2 8.60 -5.33 -21.25
CA GLU A 2 9.61 -6.14 -21.95
C GLU A 2 11.03 -6.10 -21.34
N ALA A 3 11.47 -4.97 -20.79
CA ALA A 3 12.77 -4.86 -20.11
C ALA A 3 12.81 -5.66 -18.79
N ALA A 4 11.71 -5.64 -18.04
CA ALA A 4 11.55 -6.40 -16.79
C ALA A 4 11.58 -7.92 -17.01
N LEU A 5 11.07 -8.38 -18.16
CA LEU A 5 11.12 -9.78 -18.57
C LEU A 5 12.54 -10.23 -18.95
N ARG A 6 13.38 -9.33 -19.48
CA ARG A 6 14.80 -9.61 -19.77
C ARG A 6 15.67 -9.73 -18.53
N ASP A 7 15.31 -9.01 -17.46
CA ASP A 7 15.96 -9.11 -16.14
C ASP A 7 15.33 -10.19 -15.23
N GLY A 8 14.30 -10.90 -15.72
CA GLY A 8 13.64 -11.99 -14.97
C GLY A 8 12.85 -11.54 -13.74
N VAL A 9 12.54 -10.25 -13.60
CA VAL A 9 11.82 -9.68 -12.46
C VAL A 9 10.65 -8.82 -12.95
N VAL A 10 9.42 -9.20 -12.59
CA VAL A 10 8.22 -8.42 -12.89
C VAL A 10 7.80 -7.64 -11.64
N PRO A 11 7.99 -6.30 -11.61
CA PRO A 11 7.50 -5.47 -10.51
C PRO A 11 5.99 -5.21 -10.65
N PHE A 12 5.26 -5.33 -9.55
CA PHE A 12 3.85 -4.98 -9.43
C PHE A 12 3.65 -4.10 -8.19
N GLY A 13 2.91 -3.01 -8.36
CA GLY A 13 2.55 -2.09 -7.29
C GLY A 13 1.12 -2.35 -6.82
N VAL A 14 0.92 -2.40 -5.50
CA VAL A 14 -0.39 -2.43 -4.87
C VAL A 14 -0.53 -1.21 -3.98
N ASP A 15 -1.40 -0.29 -4.37
CA ASP A 15 -1.74 0.90 -3.61
C ASP A 15 -3.17 0.80 -3.08
N GLY A 16 -3.36 1.17 -1.81
CA GLY A 16 -4.66 1.21 -1.16
C GLY A 16 -4.81 2.44 -0.28
N GLU A 17 -5.99 3.06 -0.33
CA GLU A 17 -6.36 4.18 0.54
C GLU A 17 -7.62 3.82 1.32
N ALA A 18 -7.57 4.01 2.64
CA ALA A 18 -8.70 3.81 3.53
C ALA A 18 -8.89 5.03 4.42
N ARG A 19 -10.15 5.45 4.58
CA ARG A 19 -10.52 6.57 5.43
C ARG A 19 -11.63 6.15 6.38
N THR A 20 -11.37 6.29 7.67
CA THR A 20 -12.34 6.00 8.72
C THR A 20 -12.71 7.30 9.43
N ARG A 21 -14.01 7.52 9.63
CA ARG A 21 -14.53 8.67 10.38
C ARG A 21 -15.37 8.17 11.55
N TRP A 22 -15.15 8.75 12.72
CA TRP A 22 -15.92 8.49 13.93
C TRP A 22 -16.46 9.80 14.49
N LYS A 23 -17.67 9.74 15.03
CA LYS A 23 -18.22 10.80 15.88
C LYS A 23 -18.23 10.28 17.31
N VAL A 24 -17.45 10.91 18.19
CA VAL A 24 -17.42 10.56 19.61
C VAL A 24 -18.40 11.47 20.33
N ALA A 25 -19.45 10.88 20.89
CA ALA A 25 -20.47 11.55 21.70
C ALA A 25 -21.11 12.80 21.06
N GLY A 26 -21.12 12.90 19.73
CA GLY A 26 -21.68 14.03 18.99
C GLY A 26 -20.88 15.34 19.07
N LEU A 27 -19.77 15.38 19.81
CA LEU A 27 -18.98 16.58 20.10
C LEU A 27 -17.63 16.60 19.37
N VAL A 28 -17.00 15.44 19.22
CA VAL A 28 -15.66 15.33 18.63
C VAL A 28 -15.74 14.46 17.38
N ALA A 29 -15.19 14.96 16.26
CA ALA A 29 -15.08 14.17 15.04
C ALA A 29 -13.64 13.74 14.81
N LEU A 30 -13.41 12.43 14.79
CA LEU A 30 -12.12 11.83 14.48
C LEU A 30 -12.14 11.36 13.03
N SER A 31 -11.15 11.75 12.24
CA SER A 31 -10.94 11.21 10.88
C SER A 31 -9.55 10.62 10.79
N HIS A 32 -9.46 9.31 10.61
CA HIS A 32 -8.20 8.63 10.31
C HIS A 32 -8.13 8.32 8.83
N TRP A 33 -7.04 8.76 8.21
CA TRP A 33 -6.71 8.50 6.83
C TRP A 33 -5.47 7.63 6.80
N THR A 34 -5.50 6.54 6.05
CA THR A 34 -4.37 5.64 5.87
C THR A 34 -4.20 5.34 4.40
N ARG A 35 -2.96 5.45 3.92
CA ARG A 35 -2.56 5.03 2.58
C ARG A 35 -1.42 4.04 2.69
N LEU A 36 -1.57 2.91 2.03
CA LEU A 36 -0.61 1.83 2.00
C LEU A 36 -0.16 1.65 0.56
N ALA A 37 1.14 1.55 0.35
CA ALA A 37 1.75 1.32 -0.96
C ALA A 37 2.79 0.22 -0.82
N CYS A 38 2.58 -0.88 -1.52
CA CYS A 38 3.48 -2.03 -1.54
C CYS A 38 4.01 -2.24 -2.95
N GLU A 39 5.33 -2.30 -3.07
CA GLU A 39 6.01 -2.75 -4.27
C GLU A 39 6.39 -4.22 -4.07
N ILE A 40 5.99 -5.04 -5.03
CA ILE A 40 6.20 -6.47 -4.97
C ILE A 40 6.86 -6.92 -6.26
N ARG A 41 7.76 -7.89 -6.16
CA ARG A 41 8.60 -8.34 -7.27
C ARG A 41 8.46 -9.84 -7.40
N PHE A 42 8.02 -10.31 -8.56
CA PHE A 42 8.03 -11.73 -8.89
C PHE A 42 9.23 -12.05 -9.76
N SER A 43 10.05 -13.03 -9.38
CA SER A 43 11.05 -13.59 -10.29
C SER A 43 10.46 -14.70 -11.15
N TRP A 44 10.58 -14.53 -12.47
CA TRP A 44 10.16 -15.51 -13.48
C TRP A 44 11.40 -15.97 -14.25
N PRO A 45 11.56 -17.28 -14.60
CA PRO A 45 10.59 -18.37 -14.54
C PRO A 45 10.60 -19.23 -13.26
N ASN A 46 11.52 -19.02 -12.32
CA ASN A 46 11.65 -19.85 -11.11
C ASN A 46 10.47 -19.73 -10.12
N GLY A 47 9.57 -18.76 -10.31
CA GLY A 47 8.30 -18.66 -9.58
C GLY A 47 8.43 -18.20 -8.12
N THR A 48 9.59 -17.67 -7.73
CA THR A 48 9.82 -17.13 -6.39
C THR A 48 9.29 -15.70 -6.26
N ALA A 49 8.52 -15.44 -5.21
CA ALA A 49 8.19 -14.09 -4.79
C ALA A 49 9.40 -13.48 -4.08
N GLN A 50 9.91 -12.34 -4.56
CA GLN A 50 10.97 -11.60 -3.90
C GLN A 50 10.41 -10.71 -2.77
N HIS A 51 11.32 -10.00 -2.10
CA HIS A 51 11.02 -9.11 -0.98
C HIS A 51 9.89 -8.12 -1.30
N PHE A 52 8.92 -8.02 -0.38
CA PHE A 52 7.81 -7.08 -0.43
C PHE A 52 8.24 -5.77 0.25
N SER A 53 8.31 -4.67 -0.48
CA SER A 53 8.62 -3.36 0.10
C SER A 53 7.31 -2.60 0.33
N CYS A 54 6.85 -2.52 1.58
CA CYS A 54 5.62 -1.81 1.93
C CYS A 54 5.92 -0.52 2.69
N SER A 55 5.25 0.56 2.27
CA SER A 55 5.22 1.84 2.96
C SER A 55 3.80 2.17 3.39
N SER A 56 3.65 2.70 4.59
CA SER A 56 2.36 3.12 5.15
C SER A 56 2.44 4.58 5.58
N LYS A 57 1.42 5.35 5.19
CA LYS A 57 1.20 6.73 5.62
C LYS A 57 -0.12 6.79 6.35
N SER A 58 -0.12 7.29 7.57
CA SER A 58 -1.34 7.56 8.32
C SER A 58 -1.42 9.02 8.72
N LYS A 59 -2.64 9.55 8.77
CA LYS A 59 -2.93 10.89 9.26
C LYS A 59 -4.22 10.87 10.06
N LEU A 60 -4.13 11.30 11.31
CA LEU A 60 -5.28 11.49 12.17
C LEU A 60 -5.65 12.98 12.21
N TRP A 61 -6.93 13.26 12.04
CA TRP A 61 -7.52 14.58 12.20
C TRP A 61 -8.53 14.54 13.34
N VAL A 62 -8.55 15.58 14.16
CA VAL A 62 -9.51 15.80 15.24
C VAL A 62 -10.18 17.15 15.00
N PHE A 63 -11.50 17.17 15.00
CA PHE A 63 -12.33 18.38 14.87
C PHE A 63 -13.19 18.55 16.11
#